data_AF-A0A0S9KNC5-F1
#
_entry.id   AF-A0A0S9KNC5-F1
#
_cell.length_a   1.000
_cell.length_b   1.000
_cell.length_c   1.000
_cell.angle_alpha   90.00
_cell.angle_beta   90.00
_cell.angle_gamma   90.00
#
_symmetry.space_group_name_H-M   'P 1'
#
loop_
_entity.id
_entity.type
_entity.pdbx_description
1 polymer ?
#
loop_
_entity_poly.entity_id
_entity_poly.type
_entity_poly.pdbx_seq_one_letter_code
_entity_poly.pdbx_strand_id
1 'polypeptide(L)' 'MKTPNEDEAVAEIVSRLATRFPDAPRADVEAVVDSEHHAYDGRPVRTYVPVLVERGAKQKLHARTSDSVA' A
#
# COMPACT_ATOMS: atom_id res chain seq x y z
N MET A 1 0.43 -5.25 23.27
CA MET A 1 0.45 -5.24 21.78
C MET A 1 1.47 -4.21 21.36
N LYS A 2 2.54 -4.62 20.67
CA LYS A 2 3.58 -3.69 20.19
C LYS A 2 3.03 -3.10 18.90
N THR A 3 2.85 -1.78 18.83
CA THR A 3 2.54 -1.13 17.55
C THR A 3 3.76 -1.35 16.65
N PRO A 4 3.60 -1.93 15.44
CA PRO A 4 4.72 -2.05 14.52
C PRO A 4 5.29 -0.65 14.25
N ASN A 5 6.61 -0.56 14.02
CA ASN A 5 7.14 0.66 13.45
C ASN A 5 6.52 0.87 12.05
N GLU A 6 6.55 2.10 11.55
CA GLU A 6 5.87 2.46 10.31
C GLU A 6 6.31 1.57 9.13
N ASP A 7 7.59 1.27 9.03
CA ASP A 7 8.17 0.44 7.97
C ASP A 7 7.68 -1.02 8.04
N GLU A 8 7.60 -1.59 9.24
CA GLU A 8 6.98 -2.91 9.47
C GLU A 8 5.51 -2.89 9.06
N ALA A 9 4.76 -1.84 9.43
CA ALA A 9 3.36 -1.71 9.05
C ALA A 9 3.19 -1.60 7.51
N VAL A 10 4.08 -0.88 6.83
CA VAL A 10 4.11 -0.77 5.36
C VAL A 10 4.44 -2.10 4.70
N ALA A 11 5.41 -2.86 5.21
CA ALA A 11 5.75 -4.19 4.69
C ALA A 11 4.59 -5.20 4.87
N GLU A 12 3.86 -5.12 5.99
CA GLU A 12 2.66 -5.93 6.19
C GLU A 12 1.53 -5.55 5.22
N ILE A 13 1.38 -4.26 4.90
CA ILE A 13 0.41 -3.79 3.90
C ILE A 13 0.68 -4.44 2.54
N VAL A 14 1.93 -4.47 2.07
CA VAL A 14 2.30 -5.15 0.82
C VAL A 14 1.82 -6.61 0.83
N SER A 15 2.09 -7.32 1.92
CA SER A 15 1.72 -8.73 2.05
C SER A 15 0.20 -8.95 2.03
N ARG A 16 -0.56 -8.10 2.74
CA ARG A 16 -2.03 -8.12 2.72
C ARG A 16 -2.59 -7.81 1.33
N LEU A 17 -2.04 -6.82 0.65
CA LEU A 17 -2.52 -6.41 -0.68
C LEU A 17 -2.18 -7.43 -1.75
N ALA A 18 -0.97 -8.01 -1.74
CA ALA A 18 -0.60 -9.10 -2.65
C ALA A 18 -1.53 -10.32 -2.51
N THR A 19 -2.01 -10.59 -1.28
CA THR A 19 -3.01 -11.64 -1.04
C THR A 19 -4.40 -11.25 -1.55
N ARG A 20 -4.77 -9.97 -1.42
CA ARG A 20 -6.09 -9.44 -1.78
C ARG A 20 -6.28 -9.26 -3.30
N PHE A 21 -5.20 -9.00 -4.01
CA PHE A 21 -5.13 -8.75 -5.45
C PHE A 21 -4.20 -9.79 -6.11
N PRO A 22 -4.59 -11.07 -6.17
CA PRO A 22 -3.73 -12.14 -6.69
C PRO A 22 -3.38 -11.98 -8.18
N ASP A 23 -4.19 -11.23 -8.93
CA ASP A 23 -3.96 -10.95 -10.35
C ASP A 23 -2.93 -9.82 -10.57
N ALA A 24 -2.59 -9.07 -9.53
CA ALA A 24 -1.55 -8.05 -9.59
C ALA A 24 -0.19 -8.67 -9.20
N PRO A 25 0.87 -8.54 -10.03
CA PRO A 25 2.21 -8.95 -9.65
C PRO A 25 2.63 -8.32 -8.33
N ARG A 26 3.29 -9.09 -7.45
CA ARG A 26 3.75 -8.58 -6.16
C ARG A 26 4.61 -7.32 -6.28
N ALA A 27 5.48 -7.25 -7.29
CA ALA A 27 6.31 -6.08 -7.56
C ALA A 27 5.48 -4.82 -7.88
N ASP A 28 4.33 -4.96 -8.54
CA ASP A 28 3.43 -3.83 -8.79
C ASP A 28 2.72 -3.39 -7.51
N VAL A 29 2.34 -4.33 -6.64
CA VAL A 29 1.79 -4.01 -5.32
C VAL A 29 2.82 -3.25 -4.48
N GLU A 30 4.07 -3.72 -4.46
CA GLU A 30 5.19 -3.06 -3.80
C GLU A 30 5.39 -1.63 -4.33
N ALA A 31 5.48 -1.46 -5.65
CA ALA A 31 5.65 -0.14 -6.25
C ALA A 31 4.50 0.82 -5.94
N VAL A 32 3.25 0.34 -5.92
CA VAL A 32 2.10 1.17 -5.56
C VAL A 32 2.16 1.59 -4.09
N VAL A 33 2.42 0.65 -3.18
CA VAL A 33 2.52 0.93 -1.74
C VAL A 33 3.65 1.90 -1.45
N ASP A 34 4.82 1.69 -2.05
CA ASP A 34 6.00 2.55 -1.92
C ASP A 34 5.70 3.98 -2.41
N SER A 35 5.06 4.11 -3.58
CA SER A 35 4.66 5.42 -4.11
C SER A 35 3.70 6.18 -3.19
N GLU A 36 2.77 5.47 -2.55
CA GLU A 36 1.83 6.07 -1.60
C GLU A 36 2.52 6.45 -0.29
N HIS A 37 3.51 5.67 0.15
CA HIS A 37 4.29 5.95 1.37
C HIS A 37 5.16 7.20 1.20
N HIS A 38 5.89 7.29 0.08
CA HIS A 38 6.72 8.43 -0.27
C HIS A 38 5.94 9.75 -0.41
N ALA A 39 4.64 9.71 -0.70
CA ALA A 39 3.79 10.91 -0.72
C ALA A 39 3.68 11.63 0.65
N TYR A 40 4.09 10.95 1.73
CA TYR A 40 4.12 11.48 3.08
C TYR A 40 5.52 11.87 3.58
N ASP A 41 6.55 11.79 2.75
CA ASP A 41 7.91 12.17 3.13
C ASP A 41 7.99 13.63 3.61
N GLY A 42 8.87 13.87 4.59
CA GLY A 42 9.05 15.18 5.20
C GLY A 42 7.89 15.67 6.08
N ARG A 43 6.77 14.94 6.18
CA ARG A 43 5.65 15.31 7.05
C ARG A 43 5.94 14.93 8.51
N PRO A 44 5.72 15.84 9.48
CA PRO A 44 6.09 15.63 10.88
C PRO A 44 5.16 14.66 11.64
N VAL A 45 3.90 14.51 11.22
CA VAL A 45 2.93 13.61 11.85
C VAL A 45 2.76 12.37 10.98
N ARG A 46 3.16 11.21 11.50
CA ARG A 46 3.20 9.96 10.74
C ARG A 46 2.33 8.82 11.26
N THR A 47 1.67 9.01 12.41
CA THR A 47 0.85 7.98 13.08
C THR A 47 -0.21 7.32 12.18
N TYR A 48 -0.73 8.04 11.20
CA TYR A 48 -1.77 7.57 10.29
C TYR A 48 -1.26 7.19 8.90
N VAL A 49 0.04 7.34 8.62
CA VAL A 49 0.61 7.08 7.30
C VAL A 49 0.31 5.65 6.83
N PRO A 50 0.51 4.58 7.62
CA PRO A 50 0.20 3.22 7.15
C PRO A 50 -1.26 3.04 6.70
N VAL A 51 -2.21 3.63 7.45
CA VAL A 51 -3.65 3.53 7.13
C VAL A 51 -3.97 4.26 5.82
N LEU A 52 -3.38 5.44 5.61
CA LEU A 52 -3.58 6.22 4.40
C LEU A 52 -2.95 5.54 3.18
N VAL A 53 -1.73 5.00 3.34
CA VAL A 53 -1.02 4.23 2.31
C VAL A 53 -1.83 3.02 1.88
N GLU A 54 -2.32 2.21 2.83
CA GLU A 54 -3.14 1.04 2.49
C GLU A 54 -4.42 1.43 1.75
N ARG A 55 -5.08 2.52 2.16
CA ARG A 55 -6.30 3.01 1.51
C ARG A 55 -6.03 3.52 0.09
N GLY A 56 -4.95 4.26 -0.13
CA GLY A 56 -4.56 4.78 -1.44
C GLY A 56 -4.15 3.65 -2.39
N ALA A 57 -3.32 2.72 -1.91
CA ALA A 57 -2.87 1.58 -2.68
C ALA A 57 -4.04 0.67 -3.13
N LYS A 58 -5.00 0.39 -2.24
CA LYS A 58 -6.23 -0.35 -2.61
C LYS A 58 -6.99 0.28 -3.76
N GLN A 59 -7.16 1.61 -3.74
CA GLN A 59 -7.88 2.33 -4.79
C GLN A 59 -7.15 2.23 -6.13
N LYS A 60 -5.83 2.44 -6.14
CA LYS A 60 -4.99 2.32 -7.34
C LYS A 60 -4.99 0.89 -7.92
N LEU A 61 -4.89 -0.12 -7.06
CA LEU A 61 -4.92 -1.52 -7.50
C LEU A 61 -6.29 -1.91 -8.06
N HIS A 62 -7.39 -1.47 -7.44
CA HIS A 62 -8.73 -1.70 -7.99
C HIS A 62 -8.92 -1.09 -9.38
N ALA A 63 -8.45 0.15 -9.60
CA ALA A 63 -8.53 0.79 -10.91
C ALA A 63 -7.75 0.02 -11.98
N ARG A 64 -6.56 -0.49 -11.65
CA ARG A 64 -5.75 -1.31 -12.56
C ARG A 64 -6.39 -2.66 -12.90
N THR A 65 -7.01 -3.33 -11.93
CA THR A 65 -7.70 -4.60 -12.18
C THR A 65 -8.96 -4.39 -13.03
N SER A 66 -9.68 -3.27 -12.87
CA SER A 66 -10.84 -2.96 -13.72
C SER A 66 -10.45 -2.62 -15.16
N ASP A 67 -9.30 -1.97 -15.37
CA ASP A 67 -8.82 -1.60 -16.71
C ASP A 67 -8.31 -2.82 -17.51
N SER A 68 -7.98 -3.94 -16.85
CA SER A 68 -7.52 -5.16 -17.53
C SER A 68 -8.64 -6.03 -18.12
N VAL A 69 -9.92 -5.68 -17.89
CA VAL A 69 -11.11 -6.46 -18.33
C VAL A 69 -11.91 -5.74 -19.43
N ALA A 70 -11.44 -4.58 -19.91
CA ALA A 70 -12.04 -3.81 -21.00
C ALA A 70 -11.17 -3.87 -22.26
#